data_AF-A0A8X6P7C9-F1
#
_entry.id   AF-A0A8X6P7C9-F1
#
_cell.length_a   1.000
_cell.length_b   1.000
_cell.length_c   1.000
_cell.angle_alpha   90.00
_cell.angle_beta   90.00
_cell.angle_gamma   90.00
#
_symmetry.space_group_name_H-M   'P 1'
#
loop_
_entity.id
_entity.type
_entity.pdbx_description
1 polymer ?
#
loop_
_entity_poly.entity_id
_entity_poly.type
_entity_poly.pdbx_seq_one_letter_code
_entity_poly.pdbx_strand_id
1 'polypeptide(L)'
;MSLKEDRRPIPIRRNRGRQWNQNPHATIRELGSKLGTSHTAVLKHLRAINKKKKLDSYVPYELTQLQMIERKSKYASLLLRNKRLPFLIQITCDEKWILYDYRKRSSKRVDKYTPPR
;
A
#
# COMPACT_ATOMS: atom_id res chain seq x y z
N MET A 1 -46.01 12.58 -13.01
CA MET A 1 -44.87 11.67 -13.28
C MET A 1 -43.96 12.36 -14.29
N SER A 2 -42.79 12.84 -13.87
CA SER A 2 -41.76 13.30 -14.81
C SER A 2 -40.41 12.76 -14.35
N LEU A 3 -39.77 12.03 -15.26
CA LEU A 3 -38.65 11.14 -15.03
C LEU A 3 -37.45 11.95 -14.54
N LYS A 4 -36.88 11.54 -13.40
CA LYS A 4 -35.56 12.00 -12.96
C LYS A 4 -34.57 11.54 -14.03
N GLU A 5 -34.13 12.44 -14.88
CA GLU A 5 -33.04 12.18 -15.81
C GLU A 5 -31.81 11.75 -14.99
N ASP A 6 -31.45 10.48 -15.16
CA ASP A 6 -30.23 9.89 -14.62
C ASP A 6 -29.04 10.65 -15.19
N ARG A 7 -28.58 11.68 -14.47
CA ARG A 7 -27.38 12.43 -14.81
C ARG A 7 -26.23 11.43 -14.92
N ARG A 8 -25.82 11.15 -16.16
CA ARG A 8 -24.68 10.30 -16.45
C ARG A 8 -23.47 10.82 -15.65
N PRO A 9 -22.70 9.96 -14.98
CA PRO A 9 -21.52 10.40 -14.25
C PRO A 9 -20.60 11.12 -15.23
N ILE A 10 -20.30 12.38 -14.93
CA ILE A 10 -19.42 13.21 -15.76
C ILE A 10 -18.11 12.43 -15.93
N PRO A 11 -17.72 12.05 -17.16
CA PRO A 11 -16.49 11.32 -17.37
C PRO A 11 -15.35 12.20 -16.89
N ILE A 12 -14.52 11.67 -16.00
CA ILE A 12 -13.28 12.33 -15.58
C ILE A 12 -12.46 12.51 -16.86
N ARG A 13 -12.45 13.74 -17.38
CA ARG A 13 -11.82 14.12 -18.65
C ARG A 13 -10.39 13.55 -18.63
N ARG A 14 -10.03 12.74 -19.63
CA ARG A 14 -8.78 11.94 -19.71
C ARG A 14 -7.49 12.72 -19.43
N ASN A 15 -7.52 14.06 -19.52
CA ASN A 15 -6.37 14.94 -19.35
C ASN A 15 -6.28 15.64 -17.98
N ARG A 16 -7.13 15.33 -16.99
CA ARG A 16 -6.86 15.71 -15.59
C ARG A 16 -5.88 14.71 -15.00
N GLY A 17 -4.60 14.90 -15.36
CA GLY A 17 -3.52 13.94 -15.16
C GLY A 17 -3.43 13.40 -13.74
N ARG A 18 -3.34 12.07 -13.65
CA ARG A 18 -2.85 11.22 -12.54
C ARG A 18 -2.64 11.91 -11.17
N GLN A 19 -3.62 12.61 -10.62
CA GLN A 19 -3.50 13.27 -9.31
C GLN A 19 -3.23 12.27 -8.18
N TRP A 20 -3.68 11.03 -8.35
CA TRP A 20 -3.35 9.91 -7.45
C TRP A 20 -1.88 9.48 -7.49
N ASN A 21 -1.08 9.88 -8.50
CA ASN A 21 0.37 9.64 -8.51
C ASN A 21 1.13 10.68 -7.68
N GLN A 22 0.58 11.88 -7.49
CA GLN A 22 1.23 12.93 -6.69
C GLN A 22 1.15 12.62 -5.19
N ASN A 23 0.01 12.06 -4.75
CA ASN A 23 -0.15 11.55 -3.40
C ASN A 23 -0.85 10.18 -3.44
N PRO A 24 -0.09 9.07 -3.30
CA PRO A 24 -0.65 7.72 -3.32
C PRO A 24 -1.53 7.40 -2.10
N HIS A 25 -1.41 8.16 -1.02
CA HIS A 25 -2.19 7.96 0.22
C HIS A 25 -3.50 8.78 0.24
N ALA A 26 -3.78 9.57 -0.80
CA ALA A 26 -4.97 10.40 -0.85
C ALA A 26 -6.26 9.58 -0.79
N THR A 27 -7.23 10.06 0.01
CA THR A 27 -8.52 9.38 0.13
C THR A 27 -9.39 9.65 -1.10
N ILE A 28 -10.24 8.70 -1.49
CA ILE A 28 -11.14 8.85 -2.64
C ILE A 28 -12.04 10.09 -2.52
N ARG A 29 -12.43 10.48 -1.29
CA ARG A 29 -13.19 11.70 -1.01
C ARG A 29 -12.37 12.96 -1.31
N GLU A 30 -11.12 13.02 -0.86
CA GLU A 30 -10.20 14.14 -1.14
C GLU A 30 -9.92 14.27 -2.64
N LEU A 31 -9.72 13.14 -3.32
CA LEU A 31 -9.59 13.10 -4.79
C LEU A 31 -10.86 13.61 -5.47
N GLY A 32 -12.03 13.22 -4.97
CA GLY A 32 -13.33 13.73 -5.43
C GLY A 32 -13.41 15.25 -5.31
N SER A 33 -13.12 15.79 -4.13
CA SER A 33 -13.12 17.24 -3.88
C SER A 33 -12.13 17.98 -4.78
N LYS A 34 -10.88 17.49 -4.91
CA LYS A 34 -9.85 18.08 -5.80
C LYS A 34 -10.24 18.07 -7.27
N LEU A 35 -10.95 17.03 -7.70
CA LEU A 35 -11.43 16.90 -9.08
C LEU A 35 -12.80 17.58 -9.31
N GLY A 36 -13.46 18.07 -8.26
CA GLY A 36 -14.84 18.56 -8.34
C GLY A 36 -15.82 17.47 -8.80
N THR A 37 -15.59 16.21 -8.41
CA THR A 37 -16.38 15.05 -8.81
C THR A 37 -16.88 14.26 -7.61
N SER A 38 -17.92 13.46 -7.80
CA SER A 38 -18.40 12.57 -6.74
C SER A 38 -17.38 11.46 -6.44
N HIS A 39 -17.28 11.08 -5.16
CA HIS A 39 -16.45 9.95 -4.73
C HIS A 39 -16.71 8.65 -5.52
N THR A 40 -17.96 8.40 -5.91
CA THR A 40 -18.35 7.21 -6.68
C THR A 40 -17.79 7.22 -8.10
N ALA A 41 -17.73 8.40 -8.74
CA ALA A 41 -17.11 8.55 -10.06
C ALA A 41 -15.60 8.28 -10.00
N VAL A 42 -14.91 8.79 -8.98
CA VAL A 42 -13.48 8.52 -8.74
C VAL A 42 -13.23 7.03 -8.52
N LEU A 43 -14.05 6.37 -7.69
CA LEU A 43 -13.93 4.93 -7.45
C LEU A 43 -14.13 4.09 -8.72
N LYS A 44 -15.16 4.41 -9.53
CA LYS A 44 -15.40 3.72 -10.82
C LYS A 44 -14.21 3.90 -11.77
N HIS A 45 -13.65 5.10 -11.83
CA HIS A 45 -12.49 5.39 -12.66
C HIS A 45 -11.22 4.65 -12.21
N LEU A 46 -10.94 4.61 -10.89
CA LEU A 46 -9.81 3.86 -10.35
C LEU A 46 -9.92 2.36 -10.65
N ARG A 47 -11.13 1.79 -10.56
CA ARG A 47 -11.40 0.41 -10.95
C ARG A 47 -11.16 0.18 -12.44
N ALA A 48 -11.59 1.10 -13.31
CA ALA A 48 -11.35 1.00 -14.75
C ALA A 48 -9.86 1.06 -15.12
N ILE A 49 -9.02 1.73 -14.31
CA ILE A 49 -7.55 1.80 -14.49
C ILE A 49 -6.84 0.66 -13.71
N ASN A 50 -7.57 -0.32 -13.18
CA ASN A 50 -7.03 -1.43 -12.38
C ASN A 50 -6.22 -0.99 -11.15
N LYS A 51 -6.56 0.15 -10.55
CA LYS A 51 -5.97 0.62 -9.29
C LYS A 51 -6.80 0.14 -8.10
N LYS A 52 -6.11 -0.46 -7.11
CA LYS A 52 -6.71 -0.89 -5.85
C LYS A 52 -5.93 -0.32 -4.67
N LYS A 53 -6.64 0.01 -3.58
CA LYS A 53 -6.01 0.40 -2.32
C LYS A 53 -5.28 -0.81 -1.74
N LYS A 54 -3.99 -0.64 -1.44
CA LYS A 54 -3.18 -1.58 -0.65
C LYS A 54 -2.74 -0.85 0.62
N LEU A 55 -2.52 -1.59 1.69
CA LEU A 55 -1.84 -1.07 2.86
C LEU A 55 -0.35 -0.94 2.56
N ASP A 56 0.27 0.07 3.14
CA ASP A 56 1.70 0.27 3.03
C ASP A 56 2.44 -0.84 3.78
N SER A 57 3.61 -1.21 3.26
CA SER A 57 4.50 -2.15 3.95
C SER A 57 5.18 -1.45 5.11
N TYR A 58 5.22 -2.11 6.27
CA TYR A 58 5.98 -1.62 7.42
C TYR A 58 7.48 -1.66 7.10
N VAL A 59 8.15 -0.51 7.19
CA VAL A 59 9.60 -0.37 7.06
C VAL A 59 10.14 0.00 8.46
N PRO A 60 11.02 -0.81 9.06
CA PRO A 60 11.42 -0.61 10.47
C PRO A 60 12.13 0.71 10.76
N TYR A 61 12.95 1.20 9.82
CA TYR A 61 13.79 2.37 10.02
C TYR A 61 13.87 3.24 8.77
N GLU A 62 13.88 4.55 8.98
CA GLU A 62 14.25 5.53 7.96
C GLU A 62 15.78 5.55 7.82
N LEU A 63 16.28 5.09 6.68
CA LEU A 63 17.72 5.02 6.42
C LEU A 63 18.25 6.38 5.96
N THR A 64 19.42 6.77 6.45
CA THR A 64 20.15 7.91 5.90
C THR A 64 20.80 7.55 4.56
N GLN A 65 21.12 8.56 3.74
CA GLN A 65 21.75 8.35 2.43
C GLN A 65 23.07 7.55 2.53
N LEU A 66 23.88 7.85 3.55
CA LEU A 66 25.13 7.11 3.84
C LEU A 66 24.85 5.64 4.15
N GLN A 67 23.90 5.35 5.05
CA GLN A 67 23.51 3.97 5.39
C GLN A 67 23.01 3.21 4.17
N MET A 68 22.27 3.86 3.26
CA MET A 68 21.82 3.24 2.02
C MET A 68 22.99 2.85 1.12
N ILE A 69 23.97 3.74 0.94
CA ILE A 69 25.16 3.48 0.11
C ILE A 69 25.98 2.34 0.70
N GLU A 70 26.23 2.36 2.00
CA GLU A 70 26.98 1.30 2.68
C GLU A 70 26.29 -0.05 2.56
N ARG A 71 24.98 -0.12 2.80
CA ARG A 71 24.20 -1.35 2.63
C ARG A 71 24.26 -1.87 1.20
N LYS A 72 24.16 -0.98 0.20
CA LYS A 72 24.25 -1.35 -1.21
C LYS A 72 25.65 -1.90 -1.56
N SER A 73 26.70 -1.27 -1.06
CA SER A 73 28.09 -1.71 -1.27
C SER A 73 28.34 -3.09 -0.65
N LYS A 74 27.96 -3.27 0.62
CA LYS A 74 28.05 -4.56 1.33
C LYS A 74 27.27 -5.66 0.63
N TYR A 75 26.05 -5.37 0.17
CA TYR A 75 25.25 -6.33 -0.58
C TYR A 75 25.92 -6.73 -1.90
N ALA A 76 26.44 -5.77 -2.66
CA ALA A 76 27.10 -6.04 -3.94
C ALA A 76 28.34 -6.94 -3.77
N SER A 77 29.16 -6.69 -2.75
CA SER A 77 30.34 -7.51 -2.47
C SER A 77 29.98 -8.93 -2.02
N LEU A 78 28.99 -9.08 -1.13
CA LEU A 78 28.48 -10.38 -0.69
C LEU A 78 27.87 -11.17 -1.86
N LEU A 79 27.12 -10.52 -2.74
CA LEU A 79 26.55 -11.15 -3.92
C LEU A 79 27.63 -11.65 -4.88
N LEU A 80 28.68 -10.86 -5.12
CA LEU A 80 29.81 -11.27 -5.96
C LEU A 80 30.56 -12.45 -5.35
N ARG A 81 30.82 -12.41 -4.04
CA ARG A 81 31.45 -13.53 -3.31
C ARG A 81 30.61 -14.80 -3.44
N ASN A 82 29.29 -14.71 -3.21
CA ASN A 82 28.41 -15.87 -3.26
C ASN A 82 28.33 -16.50 -4.66
N LYS A 83 28.43 -15.70 -5.73
CA LYS A 83 28.51 -16.20 -7.10
C LYS A 83 29.81 -16.95 -7.40
N ARG A 84 30.92 -16.54 -6.78
CA ARG A 84 32.24 -17.18 -6.98
C ARG A 84 32.37 -18.44 -6.14
N LEU A 85 32.01 -18.37 -4.86
CA LEU A 85 32.07 -19.46 -3.90
C LEU A 85 30.82 -19.39 -3.01
N PRO A 86 29.85 -20.32 -3.16
CA PRO A 86 28.65 -20.30 -2.36
C PRO A 86 28.98 -20.53 -0.88
N PHE A 87 28.64 -19.59 -0.01
CA PHE A 87 29.01 -19.62 1.40
C PHE A 87 27.80 -19.59 2.36
N LEU A 88 26.59 -19.73 1.81
CA LEU A 88 25.32 -19.70 2.56
C LEU A 88 25.11 -20.90 3.51
N ILE A 89 26.04 -21.85 3.57
CA ILE A 89 26.03 -22.97 4.52
C ILE A 89 26.44 -22.49 5.94
N GLN A 90 26.93 -21.26 6.08
CA GLN A 90 27.31 -20.69 7.38
C GLN A 90 26.10 -20.47 8.29
N ILE A 91 26.21 -20.94 9.54
CA ILE A 91 25.18 -20.80 10.58
C ILE A 91 25.12 -19.33 11.02
N THR A 92 23.94 -18.71 10.93
CA THR A 92 23.66 -17.38 11.49
C THR A 92 22.89 -17.52 12.80
N CYS A 93 23.25 -16.75 13.82
CA CYS A 93 22.53 -16.70 15.09
C CYS A 93 21.96 -15.30 15.31
N ASP A 94 20.71 -15.22 15.78
CA ASP A 94 20.07 -13.98 16.22
C ASP A 94 19.17 -14.27 17.43
N GLU A 95 19.01 -13.29 18.30
CA GLU A 95 18.19 -13.42 19.50
C GLU A 95 16.79 -12.86 19.24
N LYS A 96 15.78 -13.58 19.72
CA LYS A 96 14.39 -13.14 19.60
C LYS A 96 13.67 -13.31 20.93
N TRP A 97 13.07 -12.22 21.39
CA TRP A 97 12.16 -12.25 22.52
C TRP A 97 10.93 -13.11 22.22
N ILE A 98 10.64 -14.09 23.09
CA ILE A 98 9.43 -14.92 23.04
C ILE A 98 8.49 -14.40 24.14
N LEU A 99 7.40 -13.77 23.72
CA LEU A 99 6.38 -13.28 24.65
C LEU A 99 5.50 -14.44 25.14
N TYR A 100 5.24 -14.50 26.44
CA TYR A 100 4.42 -15.55 27.06
C TYR A 100 2.99 -15.61 26.52
N ASP A 101 2.33 -14.45 26.35
CA ASP A 101 0.98 -14.36 25.76
C ASP A 101 1.00 -13.45 24.51
N TYR A 102 1.12 -14.07 23.33
CA TYR A 102 1.05 -13.37 22.05
C TYR A 102 -0.39 -13.35 21.50
N ARG A 103 -1.20 -12.39 21.97
CA ARG A 103 -2.57 -12.18 21.48
C ARG A 103 -2.58 -11.58 20.08
N LYS A 104 -2.75 -12.42 19.06
CA LYS A 104 -3.04 -11.94 17.69
C LYS A 104 -4.45 -11.37 17.62
N ARG A 105 -4.60 -10.21 16.96
CA ARG A 105 -5.93 -9.69 16.57
C ARG A 105 -6.54 -10.64 15.54
N SER A 106 -7.45 -11.52 15.98
CA SER A 106 -8.20 -12.42 15.10
C SER A 106 -9.32 -11.66 14.41
N SER A 107 -9.49 -11.84 13.10
CA SER A 107 -10.70 -11.41 12.41
C SER A 107 -11.76 -12.51 12.51
N LYS A 108 -12.99 -12.12 12.85
CA LYS A 108 -14.17 -12.99 12.78
C LYS A 108 -15.14 -12.38 11.79
N ARG A 109 -15.76 -13.22 10.95
CA ARG A 109 -16.93 -12.79 10.18
C ARG A 109 -18.11 -12.83 11.14
N VAL A 110 -18.71 -11.67 11.37
CA VAL A 110 -19.89 -11.46 12.21
C VAL A 110 -20.95 -10.74 11.38
N ASP A 111 -22.21 -10.89 11.77
CA ASP A 111 -23.31 -10.22 11.11
C ASP A 111 -23.22 -8.69 11.29
N LYS A 112 -23.77 -7.93 10.35
CA LYS A 112 -23.62 -6.46 10.31
C LYS A 112 -24.08 -5.75 11.59
N TYR A 113 -25.02 -6.34 12.30
CA TYR A 113 -25.64 -5.77 13.49
C TYR A 113 -25.12 -6.39 14.78
N THR A 114 -24.11 -7.27 14.71
CA THR A 114 -23.50 -7.83 15.92
C THR A 114 -22.60 -6.77 16.57
N PRO A 115 -22.82 -6.40 17.84
CA PRO A 115 -21.99 -5.41 18.51
C PRO A 115 -20.55 -5.95 18.72
N PRO A 116 -19.54 -5.07 18.70
CA PRO A 116 -18.17 -5.48 19.01
C PRO A 116 -18.07 -5.97 20.46
N ARG A 117 -17.38 -7.10 20.66
CA ARG A 117 -16.97 -7.61 21.97
C ARG A 117 -15.71 -6.91 22.47
#